data_AF-A0A8J8VZI7-F1
#
_entry.id   AF-A0A8J8VZI7-F1
#
_cell.length_a   1.000
_cell.length_b   1.000
_cell.length_c   1.000
_cell.angle_alpha   90.00
_cell.angle_beta   90.00
_cell.angle_gamma   90.00
#
_symmetry.space_group_name_H-M   'P 1'
#
loop_
_entity.id
_entity.type
_entity.pdbx_description
1 polymer ?
#
loop_
_entity_poly.entity_id
_entity_poly.type
_entity_poly.pdbx_seq_one_letter_code
_entity_poly.pdbx_strand_id
1 'polypeptide(L)'
;MSAYAPQSGVRFIVSHGVFQHAYDICNSTGQAEYHVDVSHWTPGKADMTFHKGADSSHPIIGIAKFQHLSKDAELGLVDPSRPEGMERIPLPCDAFMTVQYAFQVIFPGEHHRRTYTWKRTRSHGFGSQALKLVDETGRVIAVYSAGGGLTSRTGQMDLYVNYGEKFQLIALMSGLALQEKLHRSRKHGAAGVAGAGGSGGLLTAGAAGAGS
;
A
#
# COMPACT_ATOMS: atom_id res chain seq x y z
N MET A 1 3.11 21.11 -22.09
CA MET A 1 1.70 20.80 -21.75
C MET A 1 1.63 20.56 -20.25
N SER A 2 1.18 21.56 -19.49
CA SER A 2 1.10 21.50 -18.04
C SER A 2 -0.11 20.65 -17.65
N ALA A 3 0.12 19.46 -17.08
CA ALA A 3 -0.96 18.64 -16.54
C ALA A 3 -1.61 19.43 -15.41
N TYR A 4 -2.90 19.72 -15.56
CA TYR A 4 -3.73 20.34 -14.53
C TYR A 4 -3.74 19.39 -13.33
N ALA A 5 -2.86 19.61 -12.35
CA ALA A 5 -2.93 18.90 -11.09
C ALA A 5 -4.21 19.37 -10.40
N PRO A 6 -5.23 18.52 -10.20
CA PRO A 6 -6.41 18.93 -9.45
C PRO A 6 -5.96 19.44 -8.08
N GLN A 7 -6.54 20.55 -7.63
CA GLN A 7 -6.26 21.08 -6.29
C GLN A 7 -6.64 19.99 -5.28
N SER A 8 -5.67 19.55 -4.47
CA SER A 8 -5.90 18.57 -3.40
C SER A 8 -6.80 19.21 -2.35
N GLY A 9 -7.98 18.63 -2.11
CA GLY A 9 -8.87 19.05 -1.04
C GLY A 9 -8.33 18.67 0.34
N VAL A 10 -7.76 17.47 0.46
CA VAL A 10 -7.14 16.96 1.70
C VAL A 10 -5.79 16.33 1.36
N ARG A 11 -4.79 16.57 2.22
CA ARG A 11 -3.44 16.02 2.06
C ARG A 11 -2.97 15.41 3.37
N PHE A 12 -2.42 14.21 3.26
CA PHE A 12 -1.74 13.49 4.34
C PHE A 12 -0.26 13.30 4.00
N ILE A 13 0.59 13.48 5.00
CA ILE A 13 2.03 13.23 4.94
C ILE A 13 2.28 11.93 5.69
N VAL A 14 2.89 10.94 5.03
CA VAL A 14 3.14 9.61 5.59
C VAL A 14 4.63 9.43 5.81
N SER A 15 5.06 9.34 7.06
CA SER A 15 6.47 9.18 7.44
C SER A 15 6.73 7.76 7.92
N HIS A 16 7.90 7.20 7.61
CA HIS A 16 8.35 6.00 8.30
C HIS A 16 8.78 6.32 9.73
N GLY A 17 8.25 5.57 10.69
CA GLY A 17 8.73 5.60 12.08
C GLY A 17 10.19 5.15 12.18
N VAL A 18 10.82 5.49 13.31
CA VAL A 18 12.27 5.32 13.58
C VAL A 18 12.76 3.87 13.37
N PHE A 19 11.87 2.87 13.47
CA PHE A 19 12.19 1.44 13.36
C PHE A 19 11.63 0.73 12.12
N GLN A 20 11.18 1.44 11.08
CA GLN A 20 10.61 0.87 9.83
C GLN A 20 9.39 -0.07 9.96
N HIS A 21 8.93 -0.33 11.19
CA HIS A 21 7.75 -1.15 11.51
C HIS A 21 6.53 -0.32 11.88
N ALA A 22 6.58 0.99 11.67
CA ALA A 22 5.46 1.87 11.89
C ALA A 22 5.44 3.01 10.87
N TYR A 23 4.26 3.58 10.65
CA TYR A 23 4.07 4.82 9.91
C TYR A 23 3.39 5.86 10.79
N ASP A 24 3.87 7.09 10.69
CA ASP A 24 3.23 8.25 11.28
C ASP A 24 2.57 9.05 10.17
N ILE A 25 1.27 9.35 10.34
CA ILE A 25 0.48 10.08 9.36
C ILE A 25 0.12 11.44 9.96
N CYS A 26 0.62 12.50 9.34
CA CYS A 26 0.28 13.85 9.68
C CYS A 26 -0.67 14.46 8.64
N ASN A 27 -1.51 15.39 9.07
CA ASN A 27 -2.25 16.25 8.16
C ASN A 27 -1.31 17.28 7.49
N SER A 28 -1.88 18.12 6.62
CA SER A 28 -1.13 19.16 5.91
C SER A 28 -0.53 20.25 6.81
N THR A 29 -1.00 20.40 8.05
CA THR A 29 -0.44 21.34 9.04
C THR A 29 0.68 20.72 9.88
N GLY A 30 0.99 19.44 9.67
CA GLY A 30 2.03 18.71 10.40
C GLY A 30 1.57 18.10 11.72
N GLN A 31 0.28 18.18 12.05
CA GLN A 31 -0.27 17.53 13.24
C GLN A 31 -0.46 16.04 12.98
N ALA A 32 -0.01 15.21 13.93
CA ALA A 32 -0.19 13.77 13.89
C ALA A 32 -1.67 13.41 14.00
N GLU A 33 -2.18 12.68 13.01
CA GLU A 33 -3.59 12.28 12.93
C GLU A 33 -3.76 10.78 13.11
N TYR A 34 -2.83 9.99 12.57
CA TYR A 34 -2.86 8.53 12.69
C TYR A 34 -1.46 7.94 12.91
N HIS A 35 -1.45 6.83 13.63
CA HIS A 35 -0.27 5.99 13.80
C HIS A 35 -0.60 4.59 13.27
N VAL A 36 0.33 3.98 12.55
CA VAL A 36 0.11 2.68 11.92
C VAL A 36 1.20 1.72 12.30
N ASP A 37 0.84 0.67 13.03
CA ASP A 37 1.75 -0.43 13.34
C ASP A 37 1.76 -1.45 12.21
N VAL A 38 2.97 -1.86 11.80
CA VAL A 38 3.20 -2.82 10.73
C VAL A 38 3.73 -4.13 11.33
N SER A 39 2.98 -5.20 11.19
CA SER A 39 3.41 -6.53 11.61
C SER A 39 3.80 -7.38 10.41
N HIS A 40 4.96 -8.04 10.49
CA HIS A 40 5.44 -8.99 9.50
C HIS A 40 5.18 -10.41 9.99
N TRP A 41 4.41 -11.18 9.20
CA TRP A 41 4.27 -12.64 9.35
C TRP A 41 4.01 -13.09 10.79
N THR A 42 2.88 -12.68 11.37
CA THR A 42 2.40 -13.24 12.63
C THR A 42 1.04 -13.89 12.39
N PRO A 43 0.96 -15.24 12.36
CA PRO A 43 -0.29 -15.95 12.16
C PRO A 43 -1.35 -15.46 13.16
N GLY A 44 -2.52 -15.06 12.66
CA GLY A 44 -3.63 -14.58 13.48
C GLY A 44 -3.63 -13.08 13.80
N LYS A 45 -2.55 -12.34 13.51
CA LYS A 45 -2.50 -10.87 13.68
C LYS A 45 -2.80 -10.15 12.37
N ALA A 46 -3.29 -8.91 12.45
CA ALA A 46 -3.38 -8.02 11.30
C ALA A 46 -1.97 -7.61 10.82
N ASP A 47 -1.79 -7.51 9.50
CA ASP A 47 -0.53 -7.04 8.91
C ASP A 47 -0.29 -5.56 9.19
N MET A 48 -1.37 -4.78 9.31
CA MET A 48 -1.32 -3.37 9.69
C MET A 48 -2.45 -3.03 10.67
N THR A 49 -2.17 -2.22 11.68
CA THR A 49 -3.15 -1.71 12.65
C THR A 49 -3.11 -0.20 12.66
N PHE A 50 -4.25 0.45 12.50
CA PHE A 50 -4.39 1.90 12.39
C PHE A 50 -4.99 2.46 13.69
N HIS A 51 -4.31 3.44 14.27
CA HIS A 51 -4.67 4.12 15.51
C HIS A 51 -5.03 5.58 15.22
N LYS A 52 -6.04 6.12 15.91
CA LYS A 52 -6.41 7.54 15.82
C LYS A 52 -5.62 8.40 16.79
N GLY A 53 -4.41 8.74 16.42
CA GLY A 53 -3.53 9.62 17.17
C GLY A 53 -2.06 9.42 16.83
N ALA A 54 -1.18 9.89 17.72
CA ALA A 54 0.26 9.92 17.47
C ALA A 54 0.98 8.59 17.76
N ASP A 55 0.32 7.65 18.43
CA ASP A 55 0.95 6.40 18.88
C ASP A 55 -0.06 5.22 18.99
N SER A 56 0.47 4.03 19.27
CA SER A 56 -0.30 2.79 19.43
C SER A 56 -1.18 2.73 20.69
N SER A 57 -1.07 3.69 21.61
CA SER A 57 -1.95 3.77 22.80
C SER A 57 -3.33 4.33 22.46
N HIS A 58 -3.45 5.00 21.31
CA HIS A 58 -4.71 5.55 20.83
C HIS A 58 -5.65 4.47 20.28
N PRO A 59 -6.98 4.72 20.25
CA PRO A 59 -7.96 3.74 19.80
C PRO A 59 -7.71 3.25 18.38
N ILE A 60 -7.91 1.94 18.18
CA ILE A 60 -7.84 1.31 16.86
C ILE A 60 -9.06 1.74 16.05
N ILE A 61 -8.82 2.31 14.88
CA ILE A 61 -9.86 2.70 13.91
C ILE A 61 -9.95 1.73 12.74
N GLY A 62 -8.96 0.86 12.58
CA GLY A 62 -9.05 -0.19 11.60
C GLY A 62 -7.78 -1.03 11.49
N ILE A 63 -7.88 -2.05 10.66
CA ILE A 63 -6.82 -3.01 10.38
C ILE A 63 -6.73 -3.26 8.88
N ALA A 64 -5.57 -3.70 8.42
CA ALA A 64 -5.41 -4.32 7.11
C ALA A 64 -4.82 -5.72 7.26
N LYS A 65 -5.36 -6.66 6.47
CA LYS A 65 -4.89 -8.03 6.41
C LYS A 65 -4.53 -8.40 4.98
N PHE A 66 -3.36 -8.98 4.79
CA PHE A 66 -2.89 -9.46 3.50
C PHE A 66 -3.12 -10.97 3.44
N GLN A 67 -3.82 -11.41 2.39
CA GLN A 67 -3.89 -12.85 2.15
C GLN A 67 -2.51 -13.32 1.68
N HIS A 68 -1.91 -14.28 2.39
CA HIS A 68 -0.54 -14.71 2.09
C HIS A 68 -0.44 -15.54 0.79
N LEU A 69 -1.51 -16.27 0.43
CA LEU A 69 -1.58 -17.09 -0.77
C LEU A 69 -2.23 -16.38 -1.97
N SER A 70 -2.70 -15.13 -1.79
CA SER A 70 -3.33 -14.33 -2.83
C SER A 70 -2.74 -12.92 -2.89
N LYS A 71 -2.89 -12.24 -4.03
CA LYS A 71 -2.60 -10.81 -4.11
C LYS A 71 -3.67 -9.97 -3.41
N ASP A 72 -4.78 -10.55 -2.98
CA ASP A 72 -5.87 -9.84 -2.30
C ASP A 72 -5.51 -9.30 -0.92
N ALA A 73 -6.08 -8.15 -0.58
CA ALA A 73 -6.04 -7.58 0.76
C ALA A 73 -7.46 -7.41 1.28
N GLU A 74 -7.57 -7.10 2.57
CA GLU A 74 -8.84 -6.76 3.19
C GLU A 74 -8.59 -5.68 4.24
N LEU A 75 -9.50 -4.73 4.34
CA LEU A 75 -9.53 -3.76 5.42
C LEU A 75 -10.65 -4.12 6.40
N GLY A 76 -10.40 -3.92 7.69
CA GLY A 76 -11.44 -3.88 8.71
C GLY A 76 -11.53 -2.47 9.27
N LEU A 77 -12.69 -1.83 9.21
CA LEU A 77 -12.92 -0.52 9.81
C LEU A 77 -13.73 -0.67 11.09
N VAL A 78 -13.31 0.04 12.14
CA VAL A 78 -14.05 0.14 13.39
C VAL A 78 -14.91 1.40 13.29
N ASP A 79 -16.23 1.24 13.34
CA ASP A 79 -17.15 2.37 13.41
C ASP A 79 -17.25 2.82 14.88
N PRO A 80 -16.89 4.07 15.23
CA PRO A 80 -17.07 4.60 16.58
C PRO A 80 -18.53 4.55 17.05
N SER A 81 -19.48 4.59 16.11
CA SER A 81 -20.93 4.52 16.37
C SER A 81 -21.40 3.09 16.65
N ARG A 82 -20.60 2.08 16.28
CA ARG A 82 -20.87 0.65 16.46
C ARG A 82 -19.59 -0.07 16.88
N PRO A 83 -19.10 0.15 18.12
CA PRO A 83 -17.81 -0.37 18.58
C PRO A 83 -17.73 -1.90 18.59
N GLU A 84 -18.88 -2.60 18.59
CA GLU A 84 -18.94 -4.07 18.55
C GLU A 84 -18.83 -4.65 17.12
N GLY A 85 -18.87 -3.80 16.08
CA GLY A 85 -18.88 -4.23 14.68
C GLY A 85 -17.68 -3.70 13.89
N MET A 86 -16.91 -4.61 13.29
CA MET A 86 -15.88 -4.26 12.30
C MET A 86 -16.43 -4.45 10.88
N GLU A 87 -16.46 -3.37 10.10
CA GLU A 87 -16.84 -3.41 8.68
C GLU A 87 -15.68 -3.94 7.84
N ARG A 88 -15.86 -5.08 7.18
CA ARG A 88 -14.84 -5.71 6.34
C ARG A 88 -14.99 -5.26 4.89
N ILE A 89 -13.97 -4.61 4.36
CA ILE A 89 -13.90 -4.13 2.98
C ILE A 89 -12.87 -4.97 2.23
N PRO A 90 -13.31 -5.87 1.33
CA PRO A 90 -12.39 -6.64 0.50
C PRO A 90 -11.68 -5.74 -0.51
N LEU A 91 -10.39 -5.99 -0.73
CA LEU A 91 -9.53 -5.39 -1.74
C LEU A 91 -9.01 -6.48 -2.69
N PRO A 92 -9.87 -7.04 -3.56
CA PRO A 92 -9.44 -8.00 -4.57
C PRO A 92 -8.41 -7.38 -5.52
N CYS A 93 -7.37 -8.16 -5.84
CA CYS A 93 -6.43 -7.82 -6.88
C CYS A 93 -6.94 -8.34 -8.22
N ASP A 94 -7.13 -7.44 -9.19
CA ASP A 94 -7.19 -7.81 -10.60
C ASP A 94 -5.78 -7.63 -11.19
N ALA A 95 -5.24 -8.71 -11.76
CA ALA A 95 -3.88 -8.75 -12.27
C ALA A 95 -3.79 -9.19 -13.75
N PHE A 96 -4.90 -9.14 -14.50
CA PHE A 96 -4.93 -9.67 -15.86
C PHE A 96 -3.92 -9.00 -16.82
N MET A 97 -3.65 -7.69 -16.66
CA MET A 97 -2.61 -6.97 -17.42
C MET A 97 -1.80 -5.99 -16.58
N THR A 98 -2.42 -5.37 -15.57
CA THR A 98 -1.77 -4.45 -14.63
C THR A 98 -2.31 -4.73 -13.24
N VAL A 99 -1.48 -4.58 -12.21
CA VAL A 99 -1.93 -4.77 -10.83
C VAL A 99 -2.90 -3.64 -10.48
N GLN A 100 -4.16 -3.99 -10.27
CA GLN A 100 -5.24 -3.11 -9.86
C GLN A 100 -5.92 -3.69 -8.63
N TYR A 101 -6.39 -2.83 -7.74
CA TYR A 101 -7.14 -3.23 -6.55
C TYR A 101 -8.43 -2.44 -6.47
N ALA A 102 -9.56 -3.12 -6.38
CA ALA A 102 -10.85 -2.47 -6.27
C ALA A 102 -11.39 -2.60 -4.85
N PHE A 103 -12.10 -1.57 -4.37
CA PHE A 103 -12.98 -1.69 -3.22
C PHE A 103 -14.31 -1.05 -3.54
N GLN A 104 -15.33 -1.42 -2.79
CA GLN A 104 -16.69 -0.95 -3.01
C GLN A 104 -17.30 -0.46 -1.70
N VAL A 105 -17.86 0.74 -1.72
CA VAL A 105 -18.43 1.41 -0.53
C VAL A 105 -19.83 1.91 -0.85
N ILE A 106 -20.70 1.88 0.17
CA ILE A 106 -22.01 2.53 0.15
C ILE A 106 -21.91 3.75 1.08
N PHE A 107 -22.17 4.94 0.56
CA PHE A 107 -22.15 6.16 1.36
C PHE A 107 -23.49 6.38 2.07
N PRO A 108 -23.49 6.99 3.26
CA PRO A 108 -24.73 7.39 3.92
C PRO A 108 -25.58 8.27 3.01
N GLY A 109 -26.84 7.89 2.81
CA GLY A 109 -27.76 8.60 1.91
C GLY A 109 -27.74 8.14 0.44
N GLU A 110 -26.87 7.18 0.08
CA GLU A 110 -26.85 6.57 -1.23
C GLU A 110 -27.35 5.11 -1.18
N HIS A 111 -28.14 4.72 -2.19
CA HIS A 111 -28.60 3.34 -2.36
C HIS A 111 -27.67 2.51 -3.25
N HIS A 112 -26.75 3.15 -3.96
CA HIS A 112 -25.89 2.51 -4.94
C HIS A 112 -24.49 2.30 -4.38
N ARG A 113 -23.95 1.11 -4.62
CA ARG A 113 -22.59 0.75 -4.27
C ARG A 113 -21.65 1.34 -5.30
N ARG A 114 -20.71 2.19 -4.86
CA ARG A 114 -19.68 2.77 -5.74
C ARG A 114 -18.40 1.97 -5.66
N THR A 115 -17.80 1.75 -6.83
CA THR A 115 -16.53 1.04 -6.99
C THR A 115 -15.39 2.03 -7.19
N TYR A 116 -14.31 1.81 -6.45
CA TYR A 116 -13.09 2.60 -6.54
C TYR A 116 -11.91 1.68 -6.79
N THR A 117 -11.04 2.08 -7.72
CA THR A 117 -9.94 1.24 -8.18
C THR A 117 -8.60 1.93 -8.02
N TRP A 118 -7.73 1.35 -7.21
CA TRP A 118 -6.32 1.69 -7.14
C TRP A 118 -5.57 1.11 -8.33
N LYS A 119 -4.82 1.96 -9.03
CA LYS A 119 -3.96 1.58 -10.15
C LYS A 119 -2.59 2.19 -9.98
N ARG A 120 -1.55 1.48 -10.41
CA ARG A 120 -0.21 2.07 -10.50
C ARG A 120 -0.22 3.20 -11.53
N THR A 121 0.49 4.28 -11.24
CA THR A 121 0.62 5.43 -12.14
C THR A 121 2.07 5.88 -12.24
N ARG A 122 2.45 6.36 -13.43
CA ARG A 122 3.73 7.04 -13.69
C ARG A 122 3.54 8.51 -14.05
N SER A 123 2.29 8.96 -14.22
CA SER A 123 1.94 10.29 -14.72
C SER A 123 1.29 11.19 -13.65
N HIS A 124 0.89 10.62 -12.51
CA HIS A 124 0.23 11.33 -11.43
C HIS A 124 0.95 10.98 -10.12
N GLY A 125 1.40 11.98 -9.37
CA GLY A 125 2.23 11.79 -8.19
C GLY A 125 3.72 11.76 -8.48
N PHE A 126 4.52 11.75 -7.41
CA PHE A 126 5.98 11.71 -7.50
C PHE A 126 6.51 10.35 -7.05
N GLY A 127 7.65 9.93 -7.60
CA GLY A 127 8.26 8.63 -7.32
C GLY A 127 7.78 7.49 -8.23
N SER A 128 8.61 6.47 -8.39
CA SER A 128 8.37 5.33 -9.31
C SER A 128 7.27 4.36 -8.85
N GLN A 129 6.68 4.61 -7.67
CA GLN A 129 5.73 3.73 -6.99
C GLN A 129 4.42 4.43 -6.63
N ALA A 130 4.05 5.50 -7.33
CA ALA A 130 2.78 6.15 -7.11
C ALA A 130 1.58 5.26 -7.49
N LEU A 131 0.53 5.34 -6.68
CA LEU A 131 -0.78 4.73 -6.90
C LEU A 131 -1.80 5.86 -7.07
N LYS A 132 -2.76 5.68 -7.98
CA LYS A 132 -3.92 6.56 -8.12
C LYS A 132 -5.19 5.78 -7.87
N LEU A 133 -6.11 6.41 -7.15
CA LEU A 133 -7.47 5.93 -6.96
C LEU A 133 -8.35 6.58 -8.02
N VAL A 134 -9.11 5.76 -8.74
CA VAL A 134 -10.10 6.24 -9.71
C VAL A 134 -11.50 5.77 -9.33
N ASP A 135 -12.49 6.58 -9.67
CA ASP A 135 -13.91 6.17 -9.61
C ASP A 135 -14.32 5.35 -10.85
N GLU A 136 -15.60 4.98 -10.91
CA GLU A 136 -16.21 4.21 -12.01
C GLU A 136 -16.14 4.92 -13.36
N THR A 137 -16.09 6.26 -13.35
CA THR A 137 -15.95 7.07 -14.58
C THR A 137 -14.49 7.18 -15.04
N GLY A 138 -13.55 6.67 -14.24
CA GLY A 138 -12.11 6.77 -14.48
C GLY A 138 -11.49 8.08 -14.00
N ARG A 139 -12.25 8.94 -13.30
CA ARG A 139 -11.74 10.19 -12.75
C ARG A 139 -10.81 9.89 -11.58
N VAL A 140 -9.66 10.57 -11.53
CA VAL A 140 -8.70 10.47 -10.42
C VAL A 140 -9.26 11.21 -9.21
N ILE A 141 -9.41 10.50 -8.10
CA ILE A 141 -9.98 11.03 -6.86
C ILE A 141 -8.98 11.07 -5.71
N ALA A 142 -7.93 10.24 -5.76
CA ALA A 142 -6.81 10.31 -4.84
C ALA A 142 -5.51 9.83 -5.51
N VAL A 143 -4.38 10.30 -5.02
CA VAL A 143 -3.04 9.84 -5.43
C VAL A 143 -2.22 9.60 -4.18
N TYR A 144 -1.65 8.41 -4.08
CA TYR A 144 -0.63 8.07 -3.10
C TYR A 144 0.73 8.08 -3.78
N SER A 145 1.61 8.97 -3.34
CA SER A 145 3.01 9.06 -3.78
C SER A 145 3.89 8.45 -2.71
N ALA A 146 4.47 7.29 -2.98
CA ALA A 146 5.42 6.68 -2.06
C ALA A 146 6.71 7.49 -1.99
N GLY A 147 7.17 7.79 -0.77
CA GLY A 147 8.52 8.28 -0.54
C GLY A 147 9.53 7.22 -1.00
N GLY A 148 10.57 7.63 -1.72
CA GLY A 148 11.47 6.66 -2.34
C GLY A 148 12.62 7.30 -3.13
N GLY A 149 13.59 7.85 -2.40
CA GLY A 149 14.90 8.29 -2.87
C GLY A 149 15.83 8.55 -1.67
N LEU A 150 17.11 8.87 -1.90
CA LEU A 150 18.09 9.17 -0.84
C LEU A 150 17.65 10.28 0.14
N THR A 151 16.65 11.09 -0.23
CA THR A 151 16.32 12.36 0.44
C THR A 151 14.95 12.43 1.11
N SER A 152 14.05 11.45 0.91
CA SER A 152 12.72 11.47 1.55
C SER A 152 12.26 10.08 1.98
N ARG A 153 12.16 9.88 3.30
CA ARG A 153 11.47 8.76 3.97
C ARG A 153 9.96 8.99 4.08
N THR A 154 9.46 10.00 3.37
CA THR A 154 8.13 10.55 3.56
C THR A 154 7.33 10.41 2.26
N GLY A 155 6.27 9.62 2.29
CA GLY A 155 5.23 9.59 1.27
C GLY A 155 4.17 10.66 1.50
N GLN A 156 3.29 10.80 0.53
CA GLN A 156 2.18 11.76 0.57
C GLN A 156 0.94 11.12 -0.05
N MET A 157 -0.22 11.37 0.54
CA MET A 157 -1.50 11.08 -0.09
C MET A 157 -2.31 12.35 -0.30
N ASP A 158 -2.70 12.60 -1.54
CA ASP A 158 -3.57 13.70 -1.93
C ASP A 158 -4.95 13.17 -2.29
N LEU A 159 -6.00 13.73 -1.70
CA LEU A 159 -7.39 13.50 -2.11
C LEU A 159 -7.92 14.73 -2.84
N TYR A 160 -8.58 14.49 -3.96
CA TYR A 160 -9.17 15.52 -4.83
C TYR A 160 -10.70 15.63 -4.68
N VAL A 161 -11.27 14.82 -3.78
CA VAL A 161 -12.71 14.79 -3.49
C VAL A 161 -12.94 14.84 -1.98
N ASN A 162 -14.05 15.43 -1.56
CA ASN A 162 -14.47 15.45 -0.16
C ASN A 162 -15.79 14.70 0.00
N TYR A 163 -15.72 13.37 0.08
CA TYR A 163 -16.88 12.49 0.31
C TYR A 163 -17.07 12.13 1.80
N GLY A 164 -16.50 12.95 2.70
CA GLY A 164 -16.58 12.76 4.15
C GLY A 164 -15.48 11.89 4.76
N GLU A 165 -15.37 11.93 6.09
CA GLU A 165 -14.27 11.32 6.87
C GLU A 165 -14.13 9.81 6.63
N LYS A 166 -15.26 9.08 6.56
CA LYS A 166 -15.24 7.63 6.28
C LYS A 166 -14.55 7.32 4.95
N PHE A 167 -14.84 8.07 3.90
CA PHE A 167 -14.18 7.89 2.61
C PHE A 167 -12.68 8.18 2.70
N GLN A 168 -12.33 9.29 3.34
CA GLN A 168 -10.93 9.70 3.50
C GLN A 168 -10.13 8.62 4.23
N LEU A 169 -10.71 8.05 5.30
CA LEU A 169 -10.12 6.95 6.05
C LEU A 169 -9.95 5.68 5.19
N ILE A 170 -10.99 5.25 4.46
CA ILE A 170 -10.90 4.08 3.58
C ILE A 170 -9.84 4.28 2.50
N ALA A 171 -9.81 5.46 1.87
CA ALA A 171 -8.82 5.80 0.85
C ALA A 171 -7.39 5.78 1.44
N LEU A 172 -7.20 6.35 2.63
CA LEU A 172 -5.91 6.38 3.32
C LEU A 172 -5.42 4.99 3.68
N MET A 173 -6.28 4.21 4.35
CA MET A 173 -5.97 2.84 4.75
C MET A 173 -5.67 1.95 3.54
N SER A 174 -6.52 1.99 2.51
CA SER A 174 -6.31 1.17 1.31
C SER A 174 -5.05 1.56 0.55
N GLY A 175 -4.80 2.86 0.34
CA GLY A 175 -3.60 3.34 -0.34
C GLY A 175 -2.31 2.90 0.36
N LEU A 176 -2.24 3.10 1.68
CA LEU A 176 -1.07 2.72 2.48
C LEU A 176 -0.91 1.19 2.57
N ALA A 177 -1.99 0.44 2.78
CA ALA A 177 -1.97 -1.01 2.85
C ALA A 177 -1.48 -1.65 1.54
N LEU A 178 -1.95 -1.14 0.40
CA LEU A 178 -1.50 -1.61 -0.90
C LEU A 178 -0.05 -1.25 -1.15
N GLN A 179 0.39 -0.06 -0.74
CA GLN A 179 1.78 0.33 -0.86
C GLN A 179 2.71 -0.60 -0.07
N GLU A 180 2.38 -0.89 1.19
CA GLU A 180 3.18 -1.79 2.01
C GLU A 180 3.15 -3.23 1.47
N LYS A 181 1.99 -3.72 1.00
CA LYS A 181 1.90 -5.03 0.34
C LYS A 181 2.77 -5.12 -0.92
N LEU A 182 2.74 -4.09 -1.77
CA LEU A 182 3.57 -4.01 -2.97
C LEU A 182 5.05 -3.89 -2.62
N HIS A 183 5.40 -3.17 -1.56
CA HIS A 183 6.76 -3.07 -1.06
C HIS A 183 7.29 -4.42 -0.55
N ARG A 184 6.49 -5.16 0.23
CA ARG A 184 6.81 -6.53 0.70
C ARG A 184 7.03 -7.50 -0.46
N SER A 185 6.14 -7.51 -1.45
CA SER A 185 6.28 -8.43 -2.60
C SER A 185 7.57 -8.21 -3.41
N ARG A 186 8.07 -6.97 -3.48
CA ARG A 186 9.34 -6.65 -4.15
C ARG A 186 10.55 -7.13 -3.35
N LYS A 187 10.54 -7.01 -2.02
CA LYS A 187 11.60 -7.55 -1.15
C LYS A 187 11.72 -9.07 -1.32
N HIS A 188 10.59 -9.78 -1.41
CA HIS A 188 10.59 -11.21 -1.67
C HIS A 188 11.01 -11.59 -3.11
N GLY A 189 10.66 -10.76 -4.12
CA GLY A 189 11.10 -10.97 -5.50
C GLY A 189 12.58 -10.68 -5.77
N ALA A 190 13.20 -9.77 -5.01
CA ALA A 190 14.62 -9.43 -5.15
C ALA A 190 15.57 -10.50 -4.59
N ALA A 191 15.08 -11.43 -3.77
CA ALA A 191 15.86 -12.54 -3.23
C ALA A 191 16.02 -13.73 -4.20
N GLY A 192 15.38 -13.70 -5.39
CA GLY A 192 15.30 -14.82 -6.33
C GLY A 192 16.31 -14.85 -7.49
N VAL A 193 17.30 -13.94 -7.53
CA VAL A 193 18.28 -13.85 -8.65
C VAL A 193 19.75 -13.83 -8.20
N ALA A 194 20.05 -14.50 -7.08
CA ALA A 194 21.43 -14.84 -6.71
C ALA A 194 21.57 -16.37 -6.64
N GLY A 195 21.65 -17.03 -7.80
CA GLY A 195 21.77 -18.48 -7.84
C GLY A 195 21.62 -19.09 -9.24
N ALA A 196 22.37 -18.62 -10.22
CA ALA A 196 22.54 -19.29 -11.51
C ALA A 196 23.99 -19.15 -11.99
N GLY A 197 24.94 -19.64 -11.19
CA GLY A 197 26.28 -20.00 -11.66
C GLY A 197 26.25 -21.46 -12.08
N GLY A 198 25.94 -21.72 -13.35
CA GLY A 198 25.85 -23.06 -13.90
C GLY A 198 26.51 -23.17 -15.26
N SER A 199 27.71 -23.76 -15.28
CA SER A 199 28.22 -24.65 -16.33
C SER A 199 29.44 -25.35 -15.71
N GLY A 200 29.44 -26.67 -15.52
CA GLY A 200 29.22 -27.67 -16.55
C GLY A 200 30.60 -28.18 -16.95
N GLY A 201 30.97 -29.33 -16.44
CA GLY A 201 32.33 -29.88 -16.54
C GLY A 201 32.80 -30.10 -17.97
N LEU A 202 34.11 -29.94 -18.16
CA LEU A 202 34.82 -30.51 -19.29
C LEU A 202 35.81 -31.54 -18.74
N LEU A 203 35.48 -32.81 -18.99
CA LEU A 203 36.38 -33.95 -18.89
C LEU A 203 37.51 -33.75 -19.90
N THR A 204 38.76 -33.66 -19.45
CA THR A 204 39.90 -33.95 -20.31
C THR A 204 40.75 -35.00 -19.62
N ALA A 205 40.77 -36.17 -20.25
CA ALA A 205 41.51 -37.36 -19.85
C ALA A 205 43.01 -37.06 -19.72
N GLY A 206 43.59 -37.51 -18.61
CA GLY A 206 45.04 -37.60 -18.45
C GLY A 206 45.58 -38.79 -19.25
N ALA A 207 46.41 -38.50 -20.23
CA ALA A 207 47.33 -39.45 -20.84
C ALA A 207 48.66 -38.73 -21.08
N ALA A 208 49.64 -39.03 -20.24
CA ALA A 208 51.04 -38.74 -20.52
C ALA A 208 51.88 -39.88 -19.94
N GLY A 209 52.28 -40.77 -20.85
CA GLY A 209 53.28 -41.80 -20.61
C GLY A 209 54.70 -41.23 -20.67
N ALA A 210 55.60 -42.03 -20.11
CA ALA A 210 57.01 -41.80 -19.85
C ALA A 210 57.89 -41.49 -21.07
N GLY A 211 59.00 -40.80 -20.81
CA GLY A 211 60.21 -40.76 -21.63
C GLY A 211 61.38 -40.28 -20.79
N SER A 212 62.33 -41.16 -20.54
CA SER A 212 63.59 -40.94 -19.83
C SER A 212 64.60 -40.14 -20.63
#